data_AF-A0A927PWG6-F1
#
_entry.id   AF-A0A927PWG6-F1
#
_cell.length_a   1.000
_cell.length_b   1.000
_cell.length_c   1.000
_cell.angle_alpha   90.00
_cell.angle_beta   90.00
_cell.angle_gamma   90.00
#
_symmetry.space_group_name_H-M   'P 1'
#
loop_
_entity.id
_entity.type
_entity.pdbx_description
1 polymer ?
#
loop_
_entity_poly.entity_id
_entity_poly.type
_entity_poly.pdbx_seq_one_letter_code
_entity_poly.pdbx_strand_id
1 'polypeptide(L)'
;MTPEAERLCGAAIRVLTGRQSGDPSAVEKGRLTTEAAATRLRLATALTRAWQGLARATPHYHPEADWIATGGTAGANRGELRDDVAAAIQGADAIAARKPTPDATAFVADLRRIQWHLHHSWPFI
;
A
#
# COMPACT_ATOMS: atom_id res chain seq x y z
N MET A 1 0.72 7.84 -20.29
CA MET A 1 0.82 6.99 -19.10
C MET A 1 2.30 6.69 -18.87
N THR A 2 2.82 6.95 -17.67
CA THR A 2 4.25 6.74 -17.40
C THR A 2 4.48 5.28 -16.98
N PRO A 3 5.51 4.59 -17.50
CA PRO A 3 5.86 3.23 -17.07
C PRO A 3 6.08 3.08 -15.56
N GLU A 4 6.45 4.17 -14.88
CA GLU A 4 6.59 4.21 -13.43
C GLU A 4 5.24 4.04 -12.71
N ALA A 5 4.22 4.83 -13.05
CA ALA A 5 2.89 4.74 -12.43
C ALA A 5 2.27 3.33 -12.53
N GLU A 6 2.46 2.63 -13.65
CA GLU A 6 2.02 1.25 -13.81
C GLU A 6 2.73 0.29 -12.85
N ARG A 7 4.06 0.41 -12.70
CA ARG A 7 4.84 -0.42 -11.76
C ARG A 7 4.42 -0.16 -10.31
N LEU A 8 4.30 1.11 -9.92
CA LEU A 8 3.90 1.47 -8.55
C LEU A 8 2.47 1.01 -8.25
N CYS A 9 1.56 1.09 -9.22
CA CYS A 9 0.24 0.51 -9.14
C CYS A 9 0.29 -1.02 -8.95
N GLY A 10 1.12 -1.72 -9.72
CA GLY A 10 1.36 -3.16 -9.56
C GLY A 10 1.88 -3.52 -8.15
N ALA A 11 2.81 -2.74 -7.61
CA ALA A 11 3.32 -2.93 -6.26
C ALA A 11 2.23 -2.71 -5.19
N ALA A 12 1.42 -1.65 -5.32
CA ALA A 12 0.29 -1.41 -4.42
C ALA A 12 -0.75 -2.54 -4.48
N ILE A 13 -1.06 -3.05 -5.67
CA ILE A 13 -1.95 -4.22 -5.85
C ILE A 13 -1.36 -5.45 -5.17
N ARG A 14 -0.05 -5.71 -5.32
CA ARG A 14 0.61 -6.85 -4.67
C ARG A 14 0.52 -6.78 -3.14
N VAL A 15 0.64 -5.58 -2.55
CA VAL A 15 0.42 -5.37 -1.12
C VAL A 15 -1.02 -5.68 -0.72
N LEU A 16 -2.00 -5.19 -1.46
CA LEU A 16 -3.42 -5.47 -1.22
C LEU A 16 -3.72 -6.98 -1.28
N THR A 17 -3.29 -7.66 -2.33
CA THR A 17 -3.46 -9.11 -2.49
C THR A 17 -2.80 -9.90 -1.35
N GLY A 18 -1.59 -9.48 -0.93
CA GLY A 18 -0.89 -10.09 0.19
C GLY A 18 -1.67 -9.99 1.50
N ARG A 19 -2.34 -8.86 1.75
CA ARG A 19 -3.18 -8.66 2.94
C ARG A 19 -4.47 -9.46 2.87
N GLN A 20 -5.16 -9.40 1.73
CA GLN A 20 -6.41 -10.15 1.51
C GLN A 20 -6.22 -11.67 1.70
N SER A 21 -5.08 -12.21 1.28
CA SER A 21 -4.77 -13.64 1.41
C SER A 21 -4.10 -14.02 2.73
N GLY A 22 -3.24 -13.16 3.27
CA GLY A 22 -2.38 -13.48 4.42
C GLY A 22 -2.96 -13.07 5.78
N ASP A 23 -3.63 -11.93 5.86
CA ASP A 23 -4.09 -11.38 7.13
C ASP A 23 -5.17 -12.25 7.81
N PRO A 24 -6.14 -12.88 7.11
CA PRO A 24 -7.10 -13.79 7.74
C PRO A 24 -6.42 -14.94 8.51
N SER A 25 -5.40 -15.57 7.92
CA SER A 25 -4.65 -16.64 8.61
C SER A 25 -3.78 -16.10 9.75
N ALA A 26 -3.32 -14.85 9.67
CA ALA A 26 -2.60 -14.22 10.78
C ALA A 26 -3.53 -13.93 11.98
N VAL A 27 -4.78 -13.52 11.71
CA VAL A 27 -5.83 -13.33 12.72
C VAL A 27 -6.20 -14.65 13.38
N GLU A 28 -6.48 -15.69 12.58
CA GLU A 28 -6.78 -17.03 13.09
C GLU A 28 -5.69 -17.57 14.03
N LYS A 29 -4.42 -17.27 13.72
CA LYS A 29 -3.25 -17.67 14.52
C LYS A 29 -2.93 -16.72 15.68
N GLY A 30 -3.75 -15.71 15.94
CA GLY A 30 -3.52 -14.72 17.00
C GLY A 30 -2.30 -13.82 16.80
N ARG A 31 -1.74 -13.75 15.59
CA ARG A 31 -0.56 -12.93 15.24
C ARG A 31 -0.93 -11.52 14.79
N LEU A 32 -2.22 -11.26 14.59
CA LEU A 32 -2.79 -10.00 14.17
C LEU A 32 -4.19 -9.89 14.78
N THR A 33 -4.58 -8.72 15.29
CA THR A 33 -5.96 -8.48 15.73
C THR A 33 -6.88 -8.26 14.52
N THR A 34 -8.16 -8.55 14.64
CA THR A 34 -9.17 -8.28 13.60
C THR A 34 -9.17 -6.80 13.18
N GLU A 35 -9.03 -5.89 14.14
CA GLU A 35 -9.01 -4.44 13.91
C GLU A 35 -7.78 -4.03 13.09
N ALA A 36 -6.59 -4.49 13.49
CA ALA A 36 -5.36 -4.24 12.72
C ALA A 36 -5.42 -4.83 11.29
N ALA A 37 -6.04 -5.99 11.09
CA ALA A 37 -6.26 -6.56 9.77
C ALA A 37 -7.18 -5.67 8.91
N ALA A 38 -8.29 -5.19 9.49
CA ALA A 38 -9.21 -4.28 8.82
C ALA A 38 -8.55 -2.94 8.47
N THR A 39 -7.76 -2.36 9.38
CA THR A 39 -6.99 -1.14 9.11
C THR A 39 -6.00 -1.37 7.97
N ARG A 40 -5.19 -2.43 8.02
CA ARG A 40 -4.24 -2.75 6.94
C ARG A 40 -4.96 -2.95 5.61
N LEU A 41 -6.11 -3.61 5.58
CA LEU A 41 -6.88 -3.78 4.35
C LEU A 41 -7.40 -2.44 3.80
N ARG A 42 -7.93 -1.57 4.66
CA ARG A 42 -8.37 -0.21 4.28
C ARG A 42 -7.22 0.61 3.68
N LEU A 43 -6.07 0.62 4.35
CA LEU A 43 -4.89 1.38 3.90
C LEU A 43 -4.36 0.87 2.55
N ALA A 44 -4.27 -0.44 2.36
CA ALA A 44 -3.86 -1.00 1.07
C ALA A 44 -4.87 -0.66 -0.03
N THR A 45 -6.16 -0.75 0.26
CA THR A 45 -7.22 -0.40 -0.70
C THR A 45 -7.11 1.07 -1.12
N ALA A 46 -6.91 1.97 -0.16
CA ALA A 46 -6.74 3.39 -0.42
C ALA A 46 -5.48 3.67 -1.28
N LEU A 47 -4.35 3.04 -0.94
CA LEU A 47 -3.11 3.13 -1.69
C LEU A 47 -3.29 2.63 -3.13
N THR A 48 -3.91 1.46 -3.31
CA THR A 48 -4.19 0.88 -4.63
C THR A 48 -5.07 1.81 -5.46
N ARG A 49 -6.15 2.37 -4.91
CA ARG A 49 -7.04 3.29 -5.64
C ARG A 49 -6.31 4.55 -6.08
N ALA A 50 -5.43 5.11 -5.26
CA ALA A 50 -4.64 6.29 -5.63
C ALA A 50 -3.74 6.00 -6.84
N TRP A 51 -2.96 4.92 -6.78
CA TRP A 51 -2.07 4.53 -7.88
C TRP A 51 -2.79 4.03 -9.14
N GLN A 52 -3.96 3.40 -8.98
CA GLN A 52 -4.82 3.06 -10.11
C GLN A 52 -5.35 4.30 -10.82
N GLY A 53 -5.73 5.35 -10.07
CA GLY A 53 -6.18 6.62 -10.62
C GLY A 53 -5.13 7.25 -11.54
N LEU A 54 -3.90 7.32 -11.04
CA LEU A 54 -2.71 7.77 -11.76
C LEU A 54 -2.40 6.93 -12.99
N ALA A 55 -2.36 5.60 -12.84
CA ALA A 55 -2.09 4.71 -13.96
C ALA A 55 -3.15 4.87 -15.05
N ARG A 56 -4.44 4.95 -14.69
CA ARG A 56 -5.55 4.98 -15.65
C ARG A 56 -5.88 6.38 -16.20
N ALA A 57 -5.15 7.42 -15.78
CA ALA A 57 -5.47 8.82 -16.09
C ALA A 57 -6.95 9.20 -15.82
N THR A 58 -7.55 8.54 -14.81
CA THR A 58 -8.90 8.86 -14.31
C THR A 58 -8.81 9.95 -13.23
N PRO A 59 -9.92 10.59 -12.84
CA PRO A 59 -9.91 11.58 -11.76
C PRO A 59 -9.13 11.06 -10.54
N HIS A 60 -8.20 11.88 -10.04
CA HIS A 60 -7.34 11.51 -8.93
C HIS A 60 -8.18 11.13 -7.70
N TYR A 61 -8.03 9.90 -7.24
CA TYR A 61 -8.60 9.49 -5.96
C TYR A 61 -7.77 10.15 -4.85
N HIS A 62 -8.43 10.86 -3.94
CA HIS A 62 -7.77 11.56 -2.83
C HIS A 62 -8.06 10.83 -1.50
N PRO A 63 -7.16 9.96 -1.01
CA PRO A 63 -7.46 9.08 0.13
C PRO A 63 -7.82 9.80 1.42
N GLU A 64 -7.22 10.96 1.65
CA GLU A 64 -7.47 11.76 2.84
C GLU A 64 -8.84 12.45 2.79
N ALA A 65 -9.34 12.79 1.60
CA ALA A 65 -10.67 13.37 1.45
C ALA A 65 -11.75 12.32 1.73
N ASP A 66 -11.53 11.09 1.24
CA ASP A 66 -12.39 9.93 1.54
C ASP A 66 -12.35 9.58 3.04
N TRP A 67 -11.17 9.66 3.67
CA TRP A 67 -11.02 9.45 5.11
C TRP A 67 -11.81 10.48 5.94
N ILE A 68 -11.71 11.76 5.60
CA ILE A 68 -12.48 12.83 6.25
C ILE A 68 -13.99 12.62 6.03
N ALA A 69 -14.41 12.37 4.78
CA ALA A 69 -15.83 12.23 4.44
C ALA A 69 -16.50 11.03 5.11
N THR A 70 -15.73 9.97 5.39
CA THR A 70 -16.24 8.73 5.97
C THR A 70 -15.95 8.59 7.47
N GLY A 71 -15.41 9.63 8.11
CA GLY A 71 -15.05 9.59 9.53
C GLY A 71 -14.01 8.51 9.87
N GLY A 72 -13.10 8.24 8.95
CA GLY A 72 -12.01 7.26 9.11
C GLY A 72 -12.35 5.80 8.79
N THR A 73 -13.56 5.53 8.28
CA THR A 73 -13.99 4.16 7.93
C THR A 73 -13.55 3.73 6.53
N ALA A 74 -13.29 4.68 5.62
CA ALA A 74 -12.67 4.46 4.32
C ALA A 74 -11.48 5.42 4.12
N GLY A 75 -10.80 5.31 2.98
CA GLY A 75 -9.63 6.14 2.69
C GLY A 75 -8.49 5.94 3.68
N ALA A 76 -7.58 6.91 3.72
CA ALA A 76 -6.47 6.93 4.65
C ALA A 76 -5.92 8.34 4.79
N ASN A 77 -5.51 8.72 6.01
CA ASN A 77 -4.67 9.90 6.15
C ASN A 77 -3.21 9.59 5.75
N ARG A 78 -2.43 10.64 5.50
CA ARG A 78 -1.05 10.51 5.02
C ARG A 78 -0.13 9.78 6.02
N GLY A 79 -0.33 9.98 7.31
CA GLY A 79 0.45 9.33 8.36
C GLY A 79 0.26 7.82 8.34
N GLU A 80 -0.99 7.38 8.30
CA GLU A 80 -1.34 5.95 8.22
C GLU A 80 -0.71 5.28 7.00
N LEU A 81 -0.78 5.91 5.82
CA LEU A 81 -0.18 5.35 4.60
C LEU A 81 1.34 5.24 4.70
N ARG A 82 2.02 6.21 5.32
CA ARG A 82 3.48 6.17 5.48
C ARG A 82 3.91 5.03 6.37
N ASP A 83 3.26 4.88 7.53
CA ASP A 83 3.61 3.83 8.50
C ASP A 83 3.31 2.45 7.92
N ASP A 84 2.19 2.32 7.22
CA ASP A 84 1.77 1.07 6.60
C ASP A 84 2.65 0.65 5.42
N VAL A 85 3.09 1.60 4.58
CA VAL A 85 4.08 1.34 3.52
C VAL A 85 5.44 1.00 4.13
N ALA A 86 5.85 1.66 5.21
CA ALA A 86 7.10 1.32 5.90
C ALA A 86 7.08 -0.11 6.46
N ALA A 87 5.96 -0.54 7.06
CA ALA A 87 5.77 -1.92 7.50
C ALA A 87 5.80 -2.92 6.32
N ALA A 88 5.19 -2.57 5.19
CA ALA A 88 5.24 -3.40 3.99
C ALA A 88 6.67 -3.54 3.43
N ILE A 89 7.46 -2.47 3.45
CA ILE A 89 8.88 -2.48 3.07
C ILE A 89 9.67 -3.41 3.99
N GLN A 90 9.51 -3.29 5.31
CA GLN A 90 10.20 -4.16 6.27
C GLN A 90 9.89 -5.65 6.02
N GLY A 91 8.61 -5.98 5.77
CA GLY A 91 8.21 -7.35 5.43
C GLY A 91 8.81 -7.83 4.11
N ALA A 92 8.81 -6.99 3.08
CA ALA A 92 9.38 -7.32 1.77
C ALA A 92 10.91 -7.48 1.83
N ASP A 93 11.61 -6.62 2.56
CA ASP A 93 13.05 -6.71 2.82
C ASP A 93 13.39 -8.02 3.54
N ALA A 94 12.63 -8.40 4.57
CA ALA A 94 12.86 -9.66 5.29
C ALA A 94 12.67 -10.90 4.39
N ILE A 95 11.75 -10.84 3.41
CA ILE A 95 11.56 -11.90 2.42
C ILE A 95 12.72 -11.92 1.41
N ALA A 96 13.09 -10.76 0.87
CA ALA A 96 14.17 -10.63 -0.09
C ALA A 96 15.53 -11.07 0.49
N ALA A 97 15.78 -10.78 1.77
CA ALA A 97 16.97 -11.24 2.47
C ALA A 97 17.05 -12.78 2.58
N ARG A 98 15.90 -13.46 2.73
CA ARG A 98 15.84 -14.93 2.79
C ARG A 98 15.90 -15.58 1.40
N LYS A 99 15.31 -14.92 0.40
CA LYS A 99 15.24 -15.42 -0.99
C LYS A 99 15.47 -14.26 -1.97
N PRO A 100 16.74 -13.92 -2.28
CA PRO A 100 17.06 -12.81 -3.14
C PRO A 100 16.77 -13.17 -4.60
N THR A 101 15.60 -12.79 -5.10
CA THR A 101 15.26 -12.87 -6.52
C THR A 101 15.20 -11.48 -7.14
N PRO A 102 15.40 -11.34 -8.46
CA PRO A 102 15.22 -10.06 -9.14
C PRO A 102 13.83 -9.44 -8.90
N ASP A 103 12.78 -10.27 -8.88
CA ASP A 103 11.41 -9.84 -8.56
C ASP A 103 11.28 -9.28 -7.14
N ALA A 104 11.86 -9.94 -6.14
CA ALA A 104 11.79 -9.49 -4.75
C ALA A 104 12.51 -8.15 -4.57
N THR A 105 13.70 -7.99 -5.18
CA THR A 105 14.45 -6.73 -5.14
C THR A 105 13.71 -5.60 -5.86
N ALA A 106 13.13 -5.86 -7.03
CA ALA A 106 12.35 -4.87 -7.77
C ALA A 106 11.12 -4.42 -6.98
N PHE A 107 10.40 -5.37 -6.35
CA PHE A 107 9.24 -5.05 -5.53
C PHE A 107 9.58 -4.14 -4.35
N VAL A 108 10.69 -4.41 -3.64
CA VAL A 108 11.16 -3.54 -2.56
C VAL A 108 11.50 -2.14 -3.08
N ALA A 109 12.15 -2.04 -4.25
CA ALA A 109 12.48 -0.76 -4.86
C ALA A 109 11.22 0.06 -5.21
N ASP A 110 10.18 -0.59 -5.75
CA ASP A 110 8.91 0.07 -6.05
C ASP A 110 8.19 0.53 -4.77
N LEU A 111 8.20 -0.25 -3.68
CA LEU A 111 7.63 0.19 -2.40
C LEU A 111 8.37 1.40 -1.82
N ARG A 112 9.71 1.42 -1.88
CA ARG A 112 10.50 2.60 -1.46
C ARG A 112 10.20 3.81 -2.34
N ARG A 113 9.90 3.60 -3.61
CA ARG A 113 9.48 4.68 -4.52
C ARG A 113 8.10 5.22 -4.15
N ILE A 114 7.13 4.36 -3.83
CA ILE A 114 5.84 4.77 -3.26
C ILE A 114 6.07 5.60 -1.99
N GLN A 115 6.90 5.12 -1.06
CA GLN A 115 7.23 5.84 0.17
C GLN A 115 7.80 7.24 -0.13
N TRP A 116 8.72 7.35 -1.08
CA TRP A 116 9.26 8.65 -1.50
C TRP A 116 8.16 9.62 -1.94
N HIS A 117 7.19 9.17 -2.77
CA HIS A 117 6.08 10.02 -3.19
C HIS A 117 5.16 10.40 -2.02
N LEU A 118 4.91 9.49 -1.07
CA LEU A 118 4.18 9.81 0.17
C LEU A 118 4.92 10.86 1.02
N HIS A 119 6.24 10.98 0.91
CA HIS A 119 7.02 12.02 1.60
C HIS A 119 7.07 13.36 0.87
N HIS A 120 7.11 13.36 -0.46
CA HIS A 120 7.47 14.56 -1.24
C HIS A 120 6.40 15.06 -2.21
N SER A 121 5.47 14.20 -2.62
CA SER A 121 4.54 14.49 -3.73
C SER A 121 3.06 14.37 -3.34
N TRP A 122 2.75 13.90 -2.13
CA TRP A 122 1.37 13.83 -1.62
C TRP A 122 0.79 15.21 -1.29
N PRO A 123 -0.47 15.52 -1.62
CA PRO A 123 -1.51 14.66 -2.22
C PRO A 123 -1.62 14.77 -3.75
N PHE A 124 -0.62 15.34 -4.42
CA PHE A 124 -0.62 15.59 -5.87
C PHE A 124 -0.23 14.36 -6.71
N ILE A 125 -0.25 13.18 -6.10
CA ILE A 125 -0.26 11.92 -6.84
C ILE A 125 -1.72 11.60 -7.16
#